data_AF-A0A1S6HWV0-F1
#
_entry.id   AF-A0A1S6HWV0-F1
#
_cell.length_a   1.000
_cell.length_b   1.000
_cell.length_c   1.000
_cell.angle_alpha   90.00
_cell.angle_beta   90.00
_cell.angle_gamma   90.00
#
_symmetry.space_group_name_H-M   'P 1'
#
loop_
_entity.id
_entity.type
_entity.pdbx_description
1 polymer ?
#
loop_
_entity_poly.entity_id
_entity_poly.type
_entity_poly.pdbx_seq_one_letter_code
_entity_poly.pdbx_strand_id
1 'polypeptide(L)'
;MKIHDTSLEFESLPSLMVLLDSVAFMWFIALVTLSIFSWVALKLWHLHSLPKYMAKEKGMHQAKLIFWLCMLGLIWKPLWVIAVIAIVTDWDKAQLWFKGTRS
;
A
#
# COMPACT_ATOMS: atom_id res chain seq x y z
N MET A 1 -27.71 35.73 -50.80
CA MET A 1 -27.49 34.99 -49.54
C MET A 1 -25.98 35.02 -49.28
N LYS A 2 -25.51 35.77 -48.28
CA LYS A 2 -24.09 35.81 -47.90
C LYS A 2 -23.87 34.71 -46.87
N ILE A 3 -23.10 33.68 -47.24
CA ILE A 3 -22.64 32.67 -46.30
C ILE A 3 -21.45 33.31 -45.57
N HIS A 4 -21.59 33.54 -44.27
CA HIS A 4 -20.49 33.96 -43.43
C HIS A 4 -19.65 32.73 -43.12
N ASP A 5 -18.32 32.83 -43.29
CA ASP A 5 -17.39 31.79 -42.83
C ASP A 5 -17.49 31.70 -41.30
N THR A 6 -18.29 30.76 -40.81
CA THR A 6 -18.26 30.33 -39.41
C THR A 6 -17.02 29.46 -39.21
N SER A 7 -15.84 30.07 -39.16
CA SER A 7 -14.69 29.44 -38.51
C SER A 7 -15.05 29.30 -37.03
N LEU A 8 -15.50 28.11 -36.65
CA LEU A 8 -15.77 27.79 -35.25
C LEU A 8 -14.45 27.94 -34.48
N GLU A 9 -14.43 28.65 -33.35
CA GLU A 9 -13.27 28.76 -32.44
C GLU A 9 -12.66 27.39 -32.05
N PHE A 10 -13.40 26.31 -32.31
CA PHE A 10 -12.99 24.92 -32.11
C PHE A 10 -12.01 24.35 -33.15
N GLU A 11 -11.62 25.08 -34.20
CA GLU A 11 -10.58 24.62 -35.13
C GLU A 11 -9.15 24.73 -34.56
N SER A 12 -8.93 25.59 -33.55
CA SER A 12 -7.64 25.63 -32.86
C SER A 12 -7.61 24.58 -31.75
N LEU A 13 -6.75 23.57 -31.92
CA LEU A 13 -6.46 22.63 -30.83
C LEU A 13 -5.95 23.41 -29.61
N PRO A 14 -6.40 23.08 -28.38
CA PRO A 14 -5.91 23.73 -27.18
C PRO A 14 -4.38 23.67 -27.13
N SER A 15 -3.72 24.75 -26.72
CA SER A 15 -2.25 24.81 -26.61
C SER A 15 -1.67 23.70 -25.72
N LEU A 16 -2.48 23.16 -24.81
CA LEU A 16 -2.15 22.00 -23.98
C LEU A 16 -1.97 20.69 -24.77
N MET A 17 -2.65 20.50 -25.91
CA MET A 17 -2.50 19.31 -26.75
C MET A 17 -1.06 19.15 -27.25
N VAL A 18 -0.42 20.25 -27.65
CA VAL A 18 0.97 20.25 -28.12
C VAL A 18 1.93 19.82 -27.01
N LEU A 19 1.64 20.22 -25.78
CA LEU A 19 2.44 19.81 -24.61
C LEU A 19 2.22 18.34 -24.26
N LEU A 20 0.97 17.85 -24.35
CA LEU A 20 0.60 16.47 -24.04
C LEU A 20 1.13 15.48 -25.09
N ASP A 21 1.25 15.90 -26.35
CA ASP A 21 1.85 15.11 -27.44
C ASP A 21 3.39 15.10 -27.37
N SER A 22 3.99 15.92 -26.50
CA SER A 22 5.43 15.92 -26.29
C SER A 22 5.88 14.66 -25.54
N VAL A 23 6.70 13.84 -26.22
CA VAL A 23 7.32 12.64 -25.65
C VAL A 23 8.05 12.93 -24.34
N ALA A 24 8.78 14.05 -24.27
CA ALA A 24 9.53 14.43 -23.07
C ALA A 24 8.60 14.75 -21.88
N PHE A 25 7.49 15.45 -22.13
CA PHE A 25 6.52 15.80 -21.11
C PHE A 25 5.78 14.57 -20.57
N MET A 26 5.43 13.63 -21.45
CA MET A 26 4.79 12.38 -21.05
C MET A 26 5.69 11.52 -20.16
N TRP A 27 6.98 11.40 -20.50
CA TRP A 27 7.94 10.69 -19.65
C TRP A 27 8.14 11.38 -18.29
N PHE A 28 8.15 12.72 -18.26
CA PHE A 28 8.19 13.47 -17.01
C PHE A 28 6.99 13.14 -16.11
N ILE A 29 5.77 13.18 -16.65
CA ILE A 29 4.56 12.82 -15.89
C ILE A 29 4.64 11.37 -15.39
N ALA A 30 5.09 10.44 -16.23
CA ALA A 30 5.23 9.04 -15.84
C ALA A 30 6.22 8.87 -14.67
N LEU A 31 7.38 9.55 -14.73
CA LEU A 31 8.37 9.52 -13.65
C LEU A 31 7.85 10.14 -12.35
N VAL A 32 7.15 11.27 -12.43
CA VAL A 32 6.52 11.90 -11.26
C VAL A 32 5.49 10.96 -10.65
N THR A 33 4.65 10.34 -11.48
CA THR A 33 3.63 9.39 -11.03
C THR A 33 4.28 8.19 -10.33
N LEU A 34 5.28 7.55 -10.95
CA LEU A 34 6.01 6.43 -10.36
C LEU A 34 6.72 6.81 -9.04
N SER A 35 7.24 8.03 -8.95
CA SER A 35 7.89 8.54 -7.75
C SER A 35 6.89 8.69 -6.60
N ILE A 36 5.71 9.24 -6.86
CA ILE A 36 4.63 9.35 -5.88
C ILE A 36 4.18 7.96 -5.41
N PHE A 37 3.93 7.04 -6.35
CA PHE A 37 3.55 5.67 -6.01
C PHE A 37 4.60 4.97 -5.12
N SER A 38 5.87 5.10 -5.49
CA SER A 38 6.98 4.54 -4.72
C SER A 38 7.08 5.18 -3.33
N TRP A 39 6.90 6.49 -3.23
CA TRP A 39 6.90 7.21 -1.95
C TRP A 39 5.76 6.74 -1.03
N VAL A 40 4.54 6.61 -1.55
CA VAL A 40 3.40 6.08 -0.79
C VAL A 40 3.67 4.65 -0.33
N ALA A 41 4.17 3.78 -1.22
CA ALA A 41 4.51 2.40 -0.88
C ALA A 41 5.56 2.32 0.25
N LEU A 42 6.60 3.16 0.20
CA LEU A 42 7.62 3.24 1.26
C LEU A 42 7.05 3.73 2.59
N LYS A 43 6.17 4.75 2.57
CA LYS A 43 5.50 5.24 3.77
C LYS A 43 4.56 4.19 4.37
N LEU A 44 3.80 3.49 3.52
CA LEU A 44 2.91 2.41 3.94
C LEU A 44 3.72 1.24 4.51
N TRP A 45 4.87 0.90 3.91
CA TRP A 45 5.80 -0.09 4.44
C TRP A 45 6.33 0.31 5.82
N HIS A 46 6.74 1.58 5.99
CA HIS A 46 7.19 2.08 7.28
C HIS A 46 6.10 1.96 8.34
N LEU A 47 4.89 2.44 8.04
CA LEU A 47 3.72 2.34 8.92
C LEU A 47 3.40 0.87 9.28
N HIS A 48 3.41 -0.03 8.29
CA HIS A 48 3.16 -1.45 8.49
C HIS A 48 4.26 -2.12 9.35
N SER A 49 5.48 -1.60 9.32
CA SER A 49 6.59 -2.10 10.14
C SER A 49 6.62 -1.56 11.57
N LEU A 50 5.90 -0.47 11.89
CA LEU A 50 5.85 0.13 13.24
C LEU A 50 5.38 -0.83 14.34
N PRO A 51 4.31 -1.63 14.16
CA PRO A 51 3.84 -2.56 15.19
C PRO A 51 4.91 -3.55 15.64
N LYS A 52 5.80 -3.97 14.74
CA LYS A 52 6.92 -4.88 15.03
C LYS A 52 7.91 -4.25 16.01
N TYR A 53 8.18 -2.94 15.88
CA TYR A 53 9.10 -2.23 16.77
C TYR A 53 8.46 -1.99 18.14
N MET A 54 7.21 -1.51 18.17
CA MET A 54 6.46 -1.25 19.40
C MET A 54 6.23 -2.51 20.24
N ALA A 55 6.02 -3.66 19.58
CA ALA A 55 5.82 -4.92 20.28
C ALA A 55 7.12 -5.53 20.84
N LYS A 56 8.27 -5.26 20.22
CA LYS A 56 9.58 -5.64 20.77
C LYS A 56 9.82 -4.94 22.10
N GLU A 57 9.46 -3.66 22.21
CA GLU A 57 9.55 -2.89 23.46
C GLU A 57 8.57 -3.37 24.54
N LYS A 58 7.39 -3.84 24.14
CA LYS A 58 6.41 -4.46 25.05
C LYS A 58 6.71 -5.94 25.40
N GLY A 59 7.84 -6.49 24.97
CA GLY A 59 8.21 -7.89 25.24
C GLY A 59 7.41 -8.94 24.46
N MET A 60 6.52 -8.52 23.55
CA MET A 60 5.70 -9.41 22.72
C MET A 60 6.52 -9.92 21.52
N HIS A 61 7.26 -11.01 21.72
CA HIS A 61 8.04 -11.70 20.67
C HIS A 61 7.21 -12.12 19.44
N GLN A 62 5.88 -12.18 19.58
CA GLN A 62 4.96 -12.71 18.56
C GLN A 62 4.55 -11.71 17.49
N ALA A 63 4.69 -10.41 17.73
CA ALA A 63 4.34 -9.41 16.72
C ALA A 63 5.19 -9.55 15.44
N LYS A 64 6.43 -10.06 15.56
CA LYS A 64 7.26 -10.40 14.41
C LYS A 64 6.65 -11.55 13.60
N LEU A 65 6.09 -12.56 14.25
CA LEU A 65 5.49 -13.73 13.60
C LEU A 65 4.17 -13.37 12.92
N ILE A 66 3.31 -12.62 13.61
CA ILE A 66 2.04 -12.10 13.08
C ILE A 66 2.28 -11.21 11.86
N PHE A 67 3.28 -10.31 11.92
CA PHE A 67 3.67 -9.46 10.79
C PHE A 67 4.02 -10.27 9.54
N TRP A 68 4.85 -11.31 9.69
CA TRP A 68 5.19 -12.20 8.59
C TRP A 68 3.98 -13.00 8.08
N LEU A 69 3.07 -13.37 8.98
CA LEU A 69 1.84 -14.07 8.61
C LEU A 69 0.89 -13.20 7.77
N CYS A 70 0.75 -11.92 8.11
CA CYS A 70 0.00 -10.96 7.29
C CYS A 70 0.64 -10.74 5.91
N MET A 71 1.98 -10.64 5.86
CA MET A 71 2.73 -10.51 4.60
C MET A 71 2.58 -11.74 3.71
N LEU A 72 2.75 -12.94 4.26
CA LEU A 72 2.56 -14.21 3.53
C LEU A 72 1.09 -14.43 3.16
N GLY A 73 0.17 -13.86 3.93
CA GLY A 73 -1.26 -13.87 3.65
C GLY A 73 -1.67 -13.11 2.39
N LEU A 74 -0.88 -12.14 1.92
CA LEU A 74 -1.11 -11.52 0.61
C LEU A 74 -0.96 -12.53 -0.55
N ILE A 75 -0.18 -13.59 -0.33
CA ILE A 75 0.06 -14.66 -1.31
C ILE A 75 -0.95 -15.81 -1.10
N TRP A 76 -1.24 -16.17 0.15
CA TRP A 76 -2.15 -17.27 0.48
C TRP A 76 -3.23 -16.84 1.47
N LYS A 77 -4.45 -16.64 0.96
CA LYS A 77 -5.61 -16.12 1.71
C LYS A 77 -5.87 -16.76 3.09
N PRO A 78 -5.71 -18.08 3.31
CA PRO A 78 -5.95 -18.70 4.62
C PRO A 78 -5.04 -18.16 5.74
N LEU A 79 -3.83 -17.69 5.42
CA LEU A 79 -2.90 -17.15 6.41
C LEU A 79 -3.39 -15.85 7.05
N TRP A 80 -4.27 -15.08 6.38
CA TRP A 80 -4.93 -13.92 7.00
C TRP A 80 -5.77 -14.32 8.19
N VAL A 81 -6.50 -15.44 8.06
CA VAL A 81 -7.38 -15.92 9.13
C VAL A 81 -6.55 -16.34 10.34
N ILE A 82 -5.45 -17.05 10.12
CA ILE A 82 -4.52 -17.45 11.19
C ILE A 82 -3.88 -16.22 11.84
N ALA A 83 -3.57 -15.18 11.06
CA ALA A 83 -2.96 -13.96 11.58
C ALA A 83 -3.93 -13.21 12.50
N VAL A 84 -5.20 -13.10 12.10
CA VAL A 84 -6.26 -12.50 12.92
C VAL A 84 -6.47 -13.30 14.21
N ILE A 85 -6.53 -14.63 14.14
CA ILE A 85 -6.65 -15.50 15.32
C ILE A 85 -5.45 -15.30 16.26
N ALA A 86 -4.24 -15.27 15.72
CA ALA A 86 -3.01 -15.06 16.49
C ALA A 86 -2.95 -13.68 17.16
N ILE A 87 -3.58 -12.65 16.58
CA ILE A 87 -3.67 -11.30 17.18
C ILE A 87 -4.63 -11.28 18.38
N VAL A 88 -5.78 -11.94 18.27
CA VAL A 88 -6.81 -11.91 19.33
C VAL A 88 -6.56 -12.92 20.44
N THR A 89 -5.65 -13.86 20.23
CA THR A 89 -5.31 -14.88 21.22
C THR A 89 -4.46 -14.27 22.34
N ASP A 90 -4.88 -14.45 23.59
CA ASP A 90 -4.11 -14.11 24.79
C ASP A 90 -3.02 -15.16 25.00
N TRP A 91 -1.80 -14.80 24.59
CA TRP A 91 -0.68 -15.73 24.57
C TRP A 91 -0.10 -16.02 25.94
N ASP A 92 -0.25 -15.12 26.92
CA ASP A 92 0.18 -15.40 28.29
C ASP A 92 -0.66 -16.54 28.88
N LYS A 93 -1.99 -16.50 28.67
CA LYS A 93 -2.88 -17.60 29.04
C LYS A 93 -2.61 -18.87 28.24
N ALA A 94 -2.36 -18.76 26.94
CA ALA A 94 -2.03 -19.92 26.12
C ALA A 94 -0.73 -20.59 26.60
N GLN A 95 0.32 -19.81 26.88
CA GLN A 95 1.59 -20.32 27.40
C GLN A 95 1.45 -20.92 28.80
N LEU A 96 0.63 -20.33 29.68
CA LEU A 96 0.29 -20.89 30.98
C LEU A 96 -0.46 -22.22 30.83
N TRP A 97 -1.40 -22.33 29.91
CA TRP A 97 -2.12 -23.57 29.62
C TRP A 97 -1.18 -24.67 29.12
N PHE A 98 -0.31 -24.37 28.15
CA PHE A 98 0.70 -25.32 27.64
C PHE A 98 1.73 -25.74 28.69
N LYS A 99 2.09 -24.85 29.62
CA LYS A 99 3.00 -25.18 30.73
C LYS A 99 2.28 -25.93 31.86
N GLY A 100 1.00 -25.62 32.10
CA GLY A 100 0.16 -26.25 33.12
C GLY A 100 -0.26 -27.68 32.79
N THR A 101 -0.18 -28.11 31.52
CA THR A 101 -0.34 -29.52 31.12
C THR A 101 0.90 -30.38 31.41
N ARG A 102 1.94 -29.79 32.01
CA ARG A 102 3.20 -30.46 32.35
C ARG A 102 3.37 -30.67 33.86
N SER A 103 2.26 -30.82 34.58
CA SER A 103 2.20 -31.33 35.96
C SER A 103 1.49 -32.68 36.00
#